data_AF-A0A212KMZ9-F1
#
_entry.id   AF-A0A212KMZ9-F1
#
_cell.length_a   1.000
_cell.length_b   1.000
_cell.length_c   1.000
_cell.angle_alpha   90.00
_cell.angle_beta   90.00
_cell.angle_gamma   90.00
#
_symmetry.space_group_name_H-M   'P 1'
#
loop_
_entity.id
_entity.type
_entity.pdbx_description
1 polymer ?
#
loop_
_entity_poly.entity_id
_entity_poly.type
_entity_poly.pdbx_seq_one_letter_code
_entity_poly.pdbx_strand_id
1 'polypeptide(L)'
;MLKRMIPAMLVAAVLAGAPTPGRAEGINVDFPANLSERDKEVMTGALQILMLKCPDLPKYWDQLSGGTAAFLPSFVAENSGLKKARGWGRMVELTATVKGDAKLPKGWDGWNHTLSWRMGGGEKPGIFIVKPQAARFCGKTGSDVSIDAPLQFID
;
A
#
# COMPACT_ATOMS: atom_id res chain seq x y z
N MET A 1 -54.10 31.22 23.75
CA MET A 1 -53.01 30.36 24.26
C MET A 1 -52.28 29.74 23.07
N LEU A 2 -51.10 30.24 22.71
CA LEU A 2 -50.34 29.81 21.53
C LEU A 2 -49.15 28.94 21.98
N LYS A 3 -49.23 27.62 21.78
CA LYS A 3 -48.14 26.67 22.08
C LYS A 3 -47.04 26.82 21.01
N ARG A 4 -45.88 27.36 21.40
CA ARG A 4 -44.67 27.38 20.57
C ARG A 4 -44.01 25.99 20.62
N MET A 5 -43.99 25.29 19.49
CA MET A 5 -43.19 24.07 19.30
C MET A 5 -41.78 24.48 18.87
N ILE A 6 -40.78 24.11 19.67
CA ILE A 6 -39.36 24.24 19.34
C ILE A 6 -38.94 22.94 18.65
N PRO A 7 -38.43 22.97 17.40
CA PRO A 7 -37.88 21.77 16.78
C PRO A 7 -36.52 21.46 17.41
N ALA A 8 -36.39 20.25 17.96
CA ALA A 8 -35.12 19.69 18.40
C ALA A 8 -34.28 19.37 17.16
N MET A 9 -33.28 20.19 16.88
CA MET A 9 -32.34 19.99 15.79
C MET A 9 -31.40 18.85 16.18
N LEU A 10 -31.59 17.68 15.57
CA LEU A 10 -30.73 16.51 15.74
C LEU A 10 -29.37 16.81 15.09
N VAL A 11 -28.34 17.04 15.90
CA VAL A 11 -26.95 17.14 15.41
C VAL A 11 -26.47 15.71 15.15
N ALA A 12 -26.43 15.32 13.87
CA ALA A 12 -25.79 14.09 13.46
C ALA A 12 -24.27 14.25 13.63
N ALA A 13 -23.70 13.58 14.63
CA ALA A 13 -22.26 13.47 14.80
C ALA A 13 -21.69 12.66 13.62
N VAL A 14 -20.98 13.32 12.71
CA VAL A 14 -20.17 12.67 11.68
C VAL A 14 -18.99 12.03 12.39
N LEU A 15 -19.10 10.73 12.69
CA LEU A 15 -17.96 9.93 13.11
C LEU A 15 -17.00 9.84 11.93
N ALA A 16 -15.93 10.63 11.97
CA ALA A 16 -14.77 10.44 11.11
C ALA A 16 -14.19 9.07 11.44
N GLY A 17 -14.56 8.04 10.67
CA GLY A 17 -14.06 6.69 10.84
C GLY A 17 -12.56 6.69 10.68
N ALA A 18 -11.84 6.38 11.75
CA ALA A 18 -10.42 6.11 11.68
C ALA A 18 -10.18 4.95 10.70
N PRO A 19 -9.11 4.98 9.90
CA PRO A 19 -8.77 3.87 9.00
C PRO A 19 -8.70 2.57 9.81
N THR A 20 -9.39 1.54 9.32
CA THR A 20 -9.31 0.20 9.94
C THR A 20 -7.99 -0.42 9.49
N PRO A 21 -7.12 -0.84 10.41
CA PRO A 21 -5.85 -1.48 10.04
C PRO A 21 -6.13 -2.79 9.29
N GLY A 22 -5.61 -2.91 8.07
CA GLY A 22 -5.51 -4.17 7.36
C GLY A 22 -4.32 -4.96 7.89
N ARG A 23 -4.47 -6.28 8.03
CA ARG A 23 -3.37 -7.15 8.48
C ARG A 23 -3.05 -8.15 7.39
N ALA A 24 -1.85 -8.05 6.83
CA ALA A 24 -1.19 -9.15 6.13
C ALA A 24 -0.21 -9.78 7.12
N GLU A 25 -0.05 -11.11 7.13
CA GLU A 25 0.82 -11.78 8.09
C GLU A 25 2.24 -11.16 8.07
N GLY A 26 2.72 -10.74 9.25
CA GLY A 26 4.06 -10.16 9.41
C GLY A 26 4.19 -8.66 9.15
N ILE A 27 3.15 -7.96 8.66
CA ILE A 27 3.17 -6.49 8.47
C ILE A 27 1.85 -5.84 8.90
N ASN A 28 1.91 -4.65 9.51
CA ASN A 28 0.73 -3.85 9.85
C ASN A 28 0.56 -2.75 8.79
N VAL A 29 -0.52 -2.79 8.01
CA VAL A 29 -0.75 -1.87 6.89
C VAL A 29 -2.11 -1.21 7.00
N ASP A 30 -2.15 0.11 6.97
CA ASP A 30 -3.39 0.85 6.98
C ASP A 30 -4.01 0.89 5.58
N PHE A 31 -5.32 0.66 5.53
CA PHE A 31 -6.13 0.81 4.33
C PHE A 31 -6.97 2.10 4.43
N PRO A 32 -7.25 2.79 3.30
CA PRO A 32 -8.21 3.88 3.27
C PRO A 32 -9.57 3.45 3.87
N ALA A 33 -10.15 4.31 4.70
CA ALA A 33 -11.37 3.99 5.45
C ALA A 33 -12.61 3.73 4.56
N ASN A 34 -12.61 4.26 3.33
CA ASN A 34 -13.74 4.26 2.41
C ASN A 34 -13.67 3.16 1.33
N LEU A 35 -12.83 2.13 1.51
CA LEU A 35 -12.77 1.02 0.57
C LEU A 35 -13.97 0.09 0.68
N SER A 36 -14.44 -0.41 -0.47
CA SER A 36 -15.37 -1.54 -0.53
C SER A 36 -14.70 -2.82 0.00
N GLU A 37 -15.48 -3.81 0.46
CA GLU A 37 -14.92 -5.10 0.90
C GLU A 37 -14.14 -5.80 -0.23
N ARG A 38 -14.65 -5.75 -1.46
CA ARG A 38 -13.94 -6.25 -2.64
C ARG A 38 -12.58 -5.56 -2.84
N ASP A 39 -12.52 -4.25 -2.67
CA ASP A 39 -11.26 -3.51 -2.79
C ASP A 39 -10.26 -3.88 -1.70
N LYS A 40 -10.73 -4.11 -0.47
CA LYS A 40 -9.90 -4.61 0.64
C LYS A 40 -9.36 -6.02 0.35
N GLU A 41 -10.17 -6.92 -0.22
CA GLU A 41 -9.73 -8.25 -0.65
C GLU A 41 -8.64 -8.16 -1.72
N VAL A 42 -8.84 -7.32 -2.74
CA VAL A 42 -7.85 -7.09 -3.81
C VAL A 42 -6.54 -6.55 -3.23
N MET A 43 -6.58 -5.57 -2.33
CA MET A 43 -5.40 -5.02 -1.68
C MET A 43 -4.71 -6.03 -0.76
N THR A 44 -5.47 -6.85 -0.06
CA THR A 44 -4.92 -7.94 0.76
C THR A 44 -4.20 -8.96 -0.10
N GLY A 45 -4.80 -9.39 -1.22
CA GLY A 45 -4.14 -10.30 -2.17
C GLY A 45 -2.87 -9.72 -2.78
N ALA A 46 -2.88 -8.42 -3.10
CA ALA A 46 -1.69 -7.70 -3.57
C ALA A 46 -0.56 -7.74 -2.54
N LEU A 47 -0.87 -7.45 -1.27
CA LEU A 47 0.10 -7.48 -0.18
C LEU A 47 0.61 -8.90 0.09
N GLN A 48 -0.23 -9.93 0.04
CA GLN A 48 0.21 -11.32 0.18
C GLN A 48 1.25 -11.70 -0.89
N ILE A 49 1.04 -11.25 -2.12
CA ILE A 49 1.98 -11.47 -3.21
C ILE A 49 3.27 -10.67 -3.00
N LEU A 50 3.18 -9.44 -2.49
CA LEU A 50 4.37 -8.69 -2.07
C LEU A 50 5.18 -9.49 -1.04
N MET A 51 4.54 -9.98 0.02
CA MET A 51 5.19 -10.76 1.07
C MET A 51 5.84 -12.04 0.53
N LEU A 52 5.17 -12.74 -0.40
CA LEU A 52 5.70 -13.93 -1.05
C LEU A 52 6.97 -13.63 -1.88
N LYS A 53 7.00 -12.49 -2.57
CA LYS A 53 8.11 -12.12 -3.47
C LYS A 53 9.21 -11.28 -2.80
N CYS A 54 8.91 -10.71 -1.64
CA CYS A 54 9.80 -9.96 -0.76
C CYS A 54 9.84 -10.63 0.63
N PRO A 55 10.35 -11.88 0.74
CA PRO A 55 10.32 -12.64 2.00
C PRO A 55 11.15 -11.99 3.13
N ASP A 56 12.09 -11.12 2.78
CA ASP A 56 12.90 -10.37 3.75
C ASP A 56 12.18 -9.14 4.32
N LEU A 57 11.10 -8.66 3.69
CA LEU A 57 10.37 -7.47 4.14
C LEU A 57 9.90 -7.57 5.61
N PRO A 58 9.25 -8.67 6.06
CA PRO A 58 8.80 -8.77 7.45
C PRO A 58 9.93 -8.72 8.47
N LYS A 59 11.14 -9.18 8.14
CA LYS A 59 12.31 -9.09 9.05
C LYS A 59 12.66 -7.64 9.41
N TYR A 60 12.37 -6.70 8.51
CA TYR A 60 12.70 -5.29 8.68
C TYR A 60 11.47 -4.42 8.95
N TRP A 61 10.27 -4.99 9.07
CA TRP A 61 9.05 -4.20 9.20
C TRP A 61 9.05 -3.29 10.43
N ASP A 62 9.61 -3.76 11.54
CA ASP A 62 9.74 -2.98 12.78
C ASP A 62 10.67 -1.77 12.64
N GLN A 63 11.47 -1.72 11.56
CA GLN A 63 12.32 -0.57 11.22
C GLN A 63 11.57 0.50 10.41
N LEU A 64 10.30 0.25 10.08
CA LEU A 64 9.43 1.16 9.33
C LEU A 64 8.36 1.74 10.26
N SER A 65 7.88 2.94 9.95
CA SER A 65 6.86 3.67 10.73
C SER A 65 5.43 3.13 10.55
N GLY A 66 5.27 1.87 10.15
CA GLY A 66 4.03 1.35 9.57
C GLY A 66 3.94 1.66 8.07
N GLY A 67 2.95 1.05 7.41
CA GLY A 67 2.74 1.22 5.98
C GLY A 67 1.30 1.59 5.64
N THR A 68 1.11 2.28 4.54
CA THR A 68 -0.21 2.56 3.95
C THR A 68 -0.26 1.88 2.58
N ALA A 69 -1.25 1.02 2.38
CA ALA A 69 -1.58 0.54 1.05
C ALA A 69 -2.71 1.38 0.49
N ALA A 70 -2.64 1.77 -0.78
CA ALA A 70 -3.71 2.47 -1.48
C ALA A 70 -3.74 2.08 -2.96
N PHE A 71 -4.89 2.22 -3.61
CA PHE A 71 -4.89 2.23 -5.07
C PHE A 71 -4.21 3.50 -5.58
N LEU A 72 -3.32 3.36 -6.56
CA LEU A 72 -2.77 4.52 -7.25
C LEU A 72 -3.88 5.22 -8.03
N PRO A 73 -3.93 6.56 -8.03
CA PRO A 73 -4.84 7.29 -8.90
C PRO A 73 -4.66 6.88 -10.36
N SER A 74 -5.75 6.75 -11.11
CA SER A 74 -5.74 6.28 -12.49
C SER A 74 -4.74 7.05 -13.36
N PHE A 75 -4.69 8.38 -13.24
CA PHE A 75 -3.74 9.20 -14.00
C PHE A 75 -2.26 8.88 -13.69
N VAL A 76 -1.92 8.52 -12.45
CA VAL A 76 -0.55 8.09 -12.09
C VAL A 76 -0.29 6.72 -12.69
N ALA A 77 -1.28 5.84 -12.63
CA ALA A 77 -1.16 4.50 -13.18
C ALA A 77 -0.91 4.51 -14.70
N GLU A 78 -1.66 5.34 -15.41
CA GLU A 78 -1.54 5.50 -16.86
C GLU A 78 -0.20 6.08 -17.30
N ASN A 79 0.35 7.02 -16.54
CA ASN A 79 1.62 7.68 -16.85
C ASN A 79 2.85 6.95 -16.31
N SER A 80 2.69 5.88 -15.54
CA SER A 80 3.80 5.14 -14.91
C SER A 80 4.68 4.34 -15.88
N GLY A 81 4.32 4.25 -17.17
CA GLY A 81 4.93 3.33 -18.13
C GLY A 81 4.57 1.87 -17.89
N LEU A 82 4.15 1.48 -16.68
CA LEU A 82 3.77 0.11 -16.30
C LEU A 82 2.49 -0.33 -17.00
N LYS A 83 1.53 0.58 -17.26
CA LYS A 83 0.36 0.28 -18.09
C LYS A 83 0.78 -0.22 -19.47
N LYS A 84 1.70 0.48 -20.13
CA LYS A 84 2.20 0.09 -21.47
C LYS A 84 3.11 -1.13 -21.43
N ALA A 85 3.98 -1.24 -20.43
CA ALA A 85 4.99 -2.30 -20.36
C ALA A 85 4.43 -3.65 -19.85
N ARG A 86 3.36 -3.60 -19.04
CA ARG A 86 2.86 -4.76 -18.27
C ARG A 86 1.34 -4.93 -18.31
N GLY A 87 0.59 -4.00 -18.89
CA GLY A 87 -0.88 -4.04 -18.94
C GLY A 87 -1.56 -3.59 -17.66
N TRP A 88 -0.86 -2.92 -16.74
CA TRP A 88 -1.40 -2.58 -15.42
C TRP A 88 -2.37 -1.40 -15.48
N GLY A 89 -3.68 -1.68 -15.54
CA GLY A 89 -4.74 -0.67 -15.54
C GLY A 89 -5.07 -0.13 -14.14
N ARG A 90 -5.03 -1.00 -13.12
CA ARG A 90 -5.10 -0.66 -11.70
C ARG A 90 -3.84 -1.14 -10.99
N MET A 91 -3.45 -0.39 -9.97
CA MET A 91 -2.31 -0.73 -9.11
C MET A 91 -2.63 -0.45 -7.66
N VAL A 92 -2.13 -1.32 -6.79
CA VAL A 92 -1.99 -1.07 -5.37
C VAL A 92 -0.57 -0.58 -5.13
N GLU A 93 -0.37 0.45 -4.34
CA GLU A 93 0.93 0.90 -3.87
C GLU A 93 0.98 0.76 -2.36
N LEU A 94 1.98 0.03 -1.86
CA LEU A 94 2.36 0.04 -0.46
C LEU A 94 3.44 1.10 -0.29
N THR A 95 3.20 2.05 0.62
CA THR A 95 4.19 3.03 1.05
C THR A 95 4.53 2.82 2.50
N ALA A 96 5.79 2.96 2.87
CA ALA A 96 6.25 2.91 4.26
C ALA A 96 7.49 3.79 4.42
N THR A 97 7.66 4.42 5.57
CA THR A 97 8.83 5.28 5.83
C THR A 97 9.80 4.59 6.78
N VAL A 98 11.08 4.59 6.43
CA VAL A 98 12.16 4.10 7.29
C VAL A 98 12.27 5.01 8.51
N LYS A 99 12.19 4.45 9.71
CA LYS A 99 12.34 5.22 10.95
C LYS A 99 13.71 5.91 11.01
N GLY A 100 13.77 7.09 11.62
CA GLY A 100 15.02 7.83 11.79
C GLY A 100 16.06 7.11 12.65
N ASP A 101 15.62 6.23 13.54
CA ASP A 101 16.44 5.41 14.44
C ASP A 101 16.52 3.93 14.01
N ALA A 102 16.17 3.63 12.75
CA ALA A 102 16.18 2.29 12.21
C ALA A 102 17.57 1.62 12.33
N LYS A 103 17.58 0.38 12.81
CA LYS A 103 18.76 -0.50 12.90
C LYS A 103 18.91 -1.27 11.59
N LEU A 104 19.50 -0.63 10.58
CA LEU A 104 19.71 -1.21 9.27
C LEU A 104 21.09 -1.90 9.14
N PRO A 105 21.25 -2.87 8.23
CA PRO A 105 22.55 -3.44 7.90
C PRO A 105 23.58 -2.37 7.50
N LYS A 106 24.87 -2.63 7.78
CA LYS A 106 25.96 -1.72 7.43
C LYS A 106 25.95 -1.42 5.93
N GLY A 107 26.07 -0.13 5.58
CA GLY A 107 26.06 0.34 4.19
C GLY A 107 24.65 0.58 3.63
N TRP A 108 23.60 0.36 4.42
CA TRP A 108 22.27 0.84 4.07
C TRP A 108 22.14 2.30 4.49
N ASP A 109 22.07 3.17 3.50
CA ASP A 109 21.60 4.55 3.56
C ASP A 109 20.10 4.60 3.28
N GLY A 110 19.33 5.33 4.10
CA GLY A 110 17.89 5.40 3.88
C GLY A 110 17.00 5.84 5.05
N TRP A 111 17.55 6.25 6.20
CA TRP A 111 16.74 6.80 7.30
C TRP A 111 15.85 7.94 6.82
N ASN A 112 14.58 7.96 7.27
CA ASN A 112 13.56 8.93 6.87
C ASN A 112 13.15 8.90 5.38
N HIS A 113 13.59 7.91 4.60
CA HIS A 113 13.10 7.75 3.23
C HIS A 113 11.76 7.00 3.20
N THR A 114 10.85 7.48 2.35
CA THR A 114 9.64 6.72 1.97
C THR A 114 9.97 5.72 0.87
N LEU A 115 9.70 4.46 1.18
CA LEU A 115 9.77 3.29 0.32
C LEU A 115 8.41 3.10 -0.38
N SER A 116 8.44 2.61 -1.62
CA SER A 116 7.23 2.30 -2.39
C SER A 116 7.39 1.00 -3.16
N TRP A 117 6.37 0.15 -3.05
CA TRP A 117 6.18 -1.07 -3.84
C TRP A 117 4.83 -0.97 -4.54
N ARG A 118 4.82 -1.16 -5.85
CA ARG A 118 3.60 -1.17 -6.66
C ARG A 118 3.27 -2.60 -7.07
N MET A 119 2.02 -2.98 -6.94
CA MET A 119 1.50 -4.29 -7.33
C MET A 119 0.39 -4.06 -8.34
N GLY A 120 0.42 -4.75 -9.47
CA GLY A 120 -0.60 -4.61 -10.51
C GLY A 120 -0.90 -5.93 -11.21
N GLY A 121 -2.14 -6.03 -11.70
CA GLY A 121 -2.63 -7.12 -12.53
C GLY A 121 -2.57 -6.76 -14.02
N GLY A 122 -3.24 -7.51 -14.88
CA GLY A 122 -3.16 -7.38 -16.34
C GLY A 122 -2.27 -8.43 -17.00
N GLU A 123 -1.67 -8.10 -18.16
CA GLU A 123 -0.95 -9.07 -19.01
C GLU A 123 0.27 -9.68 -18.32
N LYS A 124 1.03 -8.86 -17.59
CA LYS A 124 2.22 -9.28 -16.84
C LYS A 124 2.04 -8.91 -15.38
N PRO A 125 1.23 -9.65 -14.63
CA PRO A 125 0.96 -9.31 -13.24
C PRO A 125 2.25 -9.44 -12.41
N GLY A 126 2.41 -8.60 -11.39
CA GLY A 126 3.61 -8.63 -10.56
C GLY A 126 3.80 -7.49 -9.58
N ILE A 127 5.04 -7.32 -9.14
CA ILE A 127 5.49 -6.22 -8.25
C ILE A 127 6.54 -5.40 -8.95
N PHE A 128 6.47 -4.08 -8.78
CA PHE A 128 7.45 -3.10 -9.23
C PHE A 128 7.96 -2.31 -8.04
N ILE A 129 9.28 -2.27 -7.87
CA ILE A 129 9.94 -1.60 -6.74
C ILE A 129 10.51 -0.26 -7.20
N VAL A 130 9.96 0.84 -6.69
CA VAL A 130 10.20 2.20 -7.23
C VAL A 130 11.60 2.74 -6.92
N LYS A 131 12.20 2.34 -5.78
CA LYS A 131 13.50 2.87 -5.33
C LYS A 131 14.47 1.73 -4.97
N PRO A 132 15.78 1.89 -5.21
CA PRO A 132 16.79 0.92 -4.79
C PRO A 132 16.74 0.58 -3.29
N GLN A 133 16.45 1.58 -2.44
CA GLN A 133 16.32 1.36 -1.00
C GLN A 133 15.20 0.38 -0.70
N ALA A 134 14.04 0.48 -1.38
CA ALA A 134 12.92 -0.44 -1.18
C ALA A 134 13.25 -1.88 -1.65
N ALA A 135 14.14 -2.02 -2.65
CA ALA A 135 14.58 -3.34 -3.14
C ALA A 135 15.44 -4.07 -2.10
N ARG A 136 16.24 -3.33 -1.32
CA ARG A 136 17.05 -3.90 -0.23
C ARG A 136 16.20 -4.57 0.84
N PHE A 137 15.06 -3.97 1.19
CA PHE A 137 14.09 -4.57 2.13
C PHE A 137 13.44 -5.84 1.58
N CYS A 138 13.51 -6.09 0.27
CA CYS A 138 13.10 -7.34 -0.37
C CYS A 138 14.24 -8.35 -0.56
N GLY A 139 15.46 -8.07 -0.07
CA GLY A 139 16.65 -8.90 -0.31
C GLY A 139 17.18 -8.82 -1.75
N LYS A 140 16.92 -7.71 -2.45
CA LYS A 140 17.25 -7.53 -3.89
C LYS A 140 18.13 -6.30 -4.11
N THR A 141 18.82 -6.28 -5.25
CA THR A 141 19.67 -5.17 -5.70
C THR A 141 19.11 -4.54 -6.98
N GLY A 142 19.27 -3.21 -7.13
CA GLY A 142 18.79 -2.44 -8.29
C GLY A 142 17.48 -1.70 -8.04
N SER A 143 17.19 -0.68 -8.85
CA SER A 143 15.82 -0.14 -9.02
C SER A 143 15.05 -1.02 -10.00
N ASP A 144 13.72 -0.91 -10.03
CA ASP A 144 12.90 -1.46 -11.12
C ASP A 144 12.87 -2.99 -11.22
N VAL A 145 12.92 -3.67 -10.06
CA VAL A 145 12.72 -5.11 -10.04
C VAL A 145 11.25 -5.39 -10.32
N SER A 146 10.97 -5.90 -11.52
CA SER A 146 9.69 -6.51 -11.87
C SER A 146 9.69 -7.97 -11.47
N ILE A 147 8.79 -8.36 -10.57
CA ILE A 147 8.65 -9.76 -10.17
C ILE A 147 7.31 -10.27 -10.67
N ASP A 148 7.34 -11.14 -11.68
CA ASP A 148 6.12 -11.74 -12.21
C ASP A 148 5.46 -12.63 -11.12
N ALA A 149 4.18 -12.40 -10.91
CA ALA A 149 3.36 -13.11 -9.93
C ALA A 149 1.92 -13.11 -10.44
N PRO A 150 1.18 -14.23 -10.36
CA PRO A 150 -0.22 -14.25 -10.77
C PRO A 150 -1.07 -13.38 -9.84
N LEU A 151 -1.26 -12.11 -10.21
CA LEU A 151 -2.24 -11.17 -9.64
C LEU A 151 -3.46 -11.16 -10.55
N GLN A 152 -4.27 -12.22 -10.50
CA GLN A 152 -5.49 -12.32 -11.32
C GLN A 152 -6.64 -11.43 -10.82
N PHE A 153 -6.42 -10.69 -9.72
CA PHE A 153 -7.50 -9.98 -9.01
C PHE A 153 -7.43 -8.45 -9.16
N ILE A 154 -6.36 -7.91 -9.75
CA ILE A 154 -6.19 -6.45 -9.95
C ILE A 154 -6.43 -6.13 -11.43
N ASP A 155 -7.68 -6.27 -11.86
CA ASP A 155 -8.17 -5.73 -13.13
C ASP A 155 -9.10 -4.53 -12.89
#